data_AF-C9SM18-F1
#
_entry.id   AF-C9SM18-F1
#
_cell.length_a   1.000
_cell.length_b   1.000
_cell.length_c   1.000
_cell.angle_alpha   90.00
_cell.angle_beta   90.00
_cell.angle_gamma   90.00
#
_symmetry.space_group_name_H-M   'P 1'
#
loop_
_entity.id
_entity.type
_entity.pdbx_description
1 polymer ?
#
loop_
_entity_poly.entity_id
_entity_poly.type
_entity_poly.pdbx_seq_one_letter_code
_entity_poly.pdbx_strand_id
1 'polypeptide(L)'
;RELERHDRPAPRRSGMGRRAVLEHEALDLEVRGRPVRVFGSPGRRAAAAGPFSTTPMRRHGRRRRCAGAHAVPPRTDVLLVHGPPRAHLDDGGKGCDQLLAELWRARPAVVVFGHIHAGRGIEWLRYDRVQSCYEAVAAGTWRRWLSLVGLAVSVLWLMVSGLFVGLTSKRQQASGTLLVNAAVVGGPGNRERRHAIVVTI
;
A
#
# COMPACT_ATOMS: atom_id res chain seq x y z
N ARG A 1 45.23 31.08 9.51
CA ARG A 1 45.14 31.10 8.03
C ARG A 1 44.20 29.97 7.65
N GLU A 2 42.90 30.15 7.90
CA GLU A 2 41.87 30.66 6.94
C GLU A 2 41.40 29.50 6.03
N LEU A 3 40.21 28.92 6.24
CA LEU A 3 38.87 29.39 5.84
C LEU A 3 38.82 29.85 4.38
N GLU A 4 38.45 28.95 3.47
CA GLU A 4 37.75 29.34 2.24
C GLU A 4 36.41 28.62 2.13
N ARG A 5 35.40 29.47 2.27
CA ARG A 5 33.97 29.26 2.24
C ARG A 5 33.56 29.54 0.80
N HIS A 6 33.30 28.52 0.00
CA HIS A 6 32.74 28.74 -1.34
C HIS A 6 31.22 28.86 -1.21
N ASP A 7 30.78 30.09 -1.00
CA ASP A 7 29.39 30.53 -1.06
C ASP A 7 28.88 30.32 -2.48
N ARG A 8 27.80 29.55 -2.65
CA ARG A 8 27.03 29.48 -3.91
C ARG A 8 25.61 29.97 -3.61
N PRO A 9 25.08 30.92 -4.39
CA PRO A 9 23.85 31.61 -4.04
C PRO A 9 22.66 30.66 -4.02
N ALA A 10 21.93 30.67 -2.91
CA ALA A 10 20.72 29.89 -2.72
C ALA A 10 19.62 30.35 -3.70
N PRO A 11 19.01 29.45 -4.49
CA PRO A 11 17.87 29.81 -5.29
C PRO A 11 16.66 30.10 -4.39
N ARG A 12 15.97 31.20 -4.72
CA ARG A 12 14.83 31.77 -4.00
C ARG A 12 13.79 30.72 -3.62
N ARG A 13 13.46 30.65 -2.33
CA ARG A 13 12.41 29.82 -1.74
C ARG A 13 11.02 30.23 -2.27
N SER A 14 10.45 29.43 -3.15
CA SER A 14 9.00 29.32 -3.32
C SER A 14 8.48 28.23 -2.37
N GLY A 15 7.45 28.54 -1.58
CA GLY A 15 6.92 27.74 -0.47
C GLY A 15 6.40 26.34 -0.82
N MET A 16 7.31 25.40 -0.99
CA MET A 16 7.04 23.96 -0.95
C MET A 16 7.87 23.40 0.21
N GLY A 17 7.24 22.67 1.15
CA GLY A 17 7.91 22.06 2.29
C GLY A 17 9.12 21.21 1.90
N ARG A 18 9.97 20.88 2.89
CA ARG A 18 11.16 20.03 2.71
C ARG A 18 10.78 18.78 1.93
N ARG A 19 11.43 18.56 0.78
CA ARG A 19 11.28 17.35 -0.04
C ARG A 19 12.32 16.34 0.45
N ALA A 20 11.86 15.24 1.04
CA ALA A 20 12.72 14.09 1.37
C ALA A 20 12.42 12.95 0.39
N VAL A 21 13.46 12.34 -0.16
CA VAL A 21 13.36 11.09 -0.92
C VAL A 21 13.73 9.97 0.04
N LEU A 22 12.82 9.04 0.29
CA LEU A 22 13.03 7.95 1.25
C LEU A 22 13.34 6.67 0.48
N GLU A 23 14.58 6.18 0.43
CA GLU A 23 14.95 4.94 -0.30
C GLU A 23 15.20 3.77 0.66
N HIS A 24 14.16 3.05 1.08
CA HIS A 24 14.22 2.05 2.18
C HIS A 24 14.58 2.66 3.53
N GLU A 25 14.21 3.93 3.70
CA GLU A 25 14.49 4.70 4.91
C GLU A 25 13.18 5.01 5.65
N ALA A 26 13.28 5.01 6.98
CA ALA A 26 12.23 5.52 7.86
C ALA A 26 12.57 6.97 8.24
N LEU A 27 11.57 7.83 8.21
CA LEU A 27 11.63 9.19 8.68
C LEU A 27 10.60 9.36 9.80
N ASP A 28 11.10 9.66 10.98
CA ASP A 28 10.27 10.02 12.13
C ASP A 28 9.99 11.53 12.04
N LEU A 29 8.72 11.88 11.88
CA LEU A 29 8.24 13.25 11.78
C LEU A 29 7.42 13.61 13.01
N GLU A 30 7.59 14.81 13.53
CA GLU A 30 6.70 15.35 14.55
C GLU A 30 5.65 16.23 13.89
N VAL A 31 4.39 15.76 13.87
CA VAL A 31 3.27 16.47 13.27
C VAL A 31 2.31 16.88 14.37
N ARG A 32 2.20 18.19 14.64
CA ARG A 32 1.31 18.73 15.68
C ARG A 32 1.52 18.07 17.06
N GLY A 33 2.77 17.80 17.42
CA GLY A 33 3.14 17.16 18.70
C GLY A 33 2.93 15.64 18.75
N ARG A 34 2.63 14.98 17.62
CA ARG A 34 2.58 13.52 17.51
C ARG A 34 3.74 12.98 16.67
N PRO A 35 4.48 11.97 17.14
CA PRO A 35 5.46 11.27 16.32
C PRO A 35 4.73 10.42 15.27
N VAL A 36 5.14 10.54 14.01
CA VAL A 36 4.64 9.78 12.87
C VAL A 36 5.82 9.19 12.13
N ARG A 37 5.87 7.85 12.03
CA ARG A 37 6.90 7.13 11.29
C ARG A 37 6.48 6.90 9.85
N VAL A 38 7.19 7.53 8.91
CA VAL A 38 6.99 7.37 7.48
C VAL A 38 8.10 6.50 6.91
N PHE A 39 7.77 5.35 6.33
CA PHE A 39 8.74 4.48 5.66
C PHE A 39 8.51 4.51 4.15
N GLY A 40 9.56 4.76 3.36
CA GLY A 40 9.48 4.75 1.90
C GLY A 40 10.31 3.63 1.29
N SER A 41 9.73 2.89 0.34
CA SER A 41 10.45 1.96 -0.55
C SER A 41 10.12 2.27 -2.03
N PRO A 42 10.66 3.38 -2.56
CA PRO A 42 10.50 3.81 -3.94
C PRO A 42 11.46 3.01 -4.81
N GLY A 43 11.05 1.84 -5.29
CA GLY A 43 11.87 1.13 -6.26
C GLY A 43 12.01 1.95 -7.56
N ARG A 44 13.22 2.44 -7.90
CA ARG A 44 13.85 2.32 -9.25
C ARG A 44 15.25 2.96 -9.35
N ARG A 45 16.25 2.13 -9.68
CA ARG A 45 17.19 2.36 -10.79
C ARG A 45 17.27 1.08 -11.63
N ALA A 46 17.30 1.25 -12.95
CA ALA A 46 17.52 0.17 -13.90
C ALA A 46 18.77 -0.63 -13.47
N ALA A 47 18.63 -1.96 -13.43
CA ALA A 47 19.61 -2.99 -13.03
C ALA A 47 19.54 -3.58 -11.60
N ALA A 48 18.72 -3.08 -10.65
CA ALA A 48 18.54 -3.78 -9.37
C ALA A 48 17.08 -3.74 -8.89
N ALA A 49 16.48 -4.92 -8.72
CA ALA A 49 15.11 -5.09 -8.28
C ALA A 49 14.94 -4.64 -6.82
N GLY A 50 14.27 -3.50 -6.60
CA GLY A 50 13.76 -3.13 -5.28
C GLY A 50 12.59 -4.05 -4.83
N PRO A 51 12.33 -4.18 -3.52
CA PRO A 51 11.36 -5.10 -2.93
C PRO A 51 9.94 -4.99 -3.47
N PHE A 52 9.55 -3.80 -3.94
CA PHE A 52 8.18 -3.53 -4.41
C PHE A 52 8.13 -2.96 -5.83
N SER A 53 9.12 -3.30 -6.67
CA SER A 53 9.15 -2.83 -8.05
C SER A 53 8.19 -3.62 -8.97
N THR A 54 7.11 -2.97 -9.39
CA THR A 54 6.20 -3.46 -10.45
C THR A 54 6.79 -3.12 -11.83
N THR A 55 7.85 -3.80 -12.25
CA THR A 55 8.28 -3.76 -13.66
C THR A 55 7.88 -5.07 -14.34
N PRO A 56 7.18 -5.03 -15.49
CA PRO A 56 6.81 -6.24 -16.21
C PRO A 56 8.04 -6.76 -16.96
N MET A 57 8.98 -7.39 -16.27
CA MET A 57 10.04 -8.14 -16.95
C MET A 57 9.46 -9.49 -17.37
N ARG A 58 9.09 -9.62 -18.63
CA ARG A 58 8.81 -10.90 -19.29
C ARG A 58 10.09 -11.75 -19.21
N ARG A 59 10.13 -12.76 -18.34
CA ARG A 59 11.02 -13.91 -18.50
C ARG A 59 10.42 -15.14 -17.81
N HIS A 60 10.55 -16.27 -18.48
CA HIS A 60 9.82 -17.51 -18.31
C HIS A 60 9.66 -18.04 -16.87
N GLY A 61 8.48 -18.59 -16.58
CA GLY A 61 8.32 -19.86 -15.86
C GLY A 61 8.55 -19.90 -14.34
N ARG A 62 9.05 -18.85 -13.69
CA ARG A 62 9.24 -18.86 -12.22
C ARG A 62 8.30 -17.87 -11.53
N ARG A 63 7.52 -18.37 -10.56
CA ARG A 63 6.74 -17.56 -9.63
C ARG A 63 7.64 -16.45 -9.07
N ARG A 64 7.24 -15.21 -9.31
CA ARG A 64 7.99 -13.99 -9.02
C ARG A 64 8.19 -13.87 -7.50
N ARG A 65 9.45 -13.84 -7.05
CA ARG A 65 9.84 -13.36 -5.71
C ARG A 65 10.50 -12.00 -5.93
N CYS A 66 9.82 -10.92 -5.56
CA CYS A 66 10.51 -9.67 -5.21
C CYS A 66 11.30 -9.91 -3.91
N ALA A 67 12.49 -9.32 -3.81
CA ALA A 67 13.38 -9.55 -2.69
C ALA A 67 13.04 -8.58 -1.54
N GLY A 68 12.64 -9.12 -0.39
CA GLY A 68 12.51 -8.36 0.85
C GLY A 68 11.39 -8.83 1.77
N ALA A 69 11.45 -10.09 2.22
CA ALA A 69 10.74 -10.45 3.45
C ALA A 69 11.26 -9.54 4.58
N HIS A 70 10.37 -9.02 5.42
CA HIS A 70 10.69 -8.13 6.54
C HIS A 70 11.17 -6.71 6.17
N ALA A 71 10.92 -6.24 4.95
CA ALA A 71 11.39 -4.92 4.50
C ALA A 71 10.74 -3.74 5.26
N VAL A 72 9.51 -3.91 5.78
CA VAL A 72 8.79 -2.84 6.48
C VAL A 72 9.08 -2.91 7.99
N PRO A 73 9.66 -1.87 8.61
CA PRO A 73 9.89 -1.86 10.06
C PRO A 73 8.58 -1.97 10.85
N PRO A 74 8.59 -2.63 12.02
CA PRO A 74 7.46 -2.59 12.94
C PRO A 74 7.11 -1.15 13.34
N ARG A 75 5.83 -0.89 13.65
CA ARG A 75 5.32 0.44 14.03
C ARG A 75 5.52 1.50 12.94
N THR A 76 5.40 1.12 11.67
CA THR A 76 5.32 2.08 10.56
C THR A 76 3.90 2.64 10.52
N ASP A 77 3.73 3.95 10.64
CA ASP A 77 2.41 4.58 10.56
C ASP A 77 1.99 4.76 9.10
N VAL A 78 2.92 5.27 8.27
CA VAL A 78 2.70 5.55 6.85
C VAL A 78 3.73 4.83 6.02
N LEU A 79 3.27 3.96 5.11
CA LEU A 79 4.10 3.24 4.16
C LEU A 79 3.94 3.84 2.75
N LEU A 80 5.04 4.26 2.13
CA LEU A 80 5.08 4.76 0.75
C LEU A 80 5.70 3.69 -0.17
N VAL A 81 4.94 3.25 -1.17
CA VAL A 81 5.39 2.24 -2.15
C VAL A 81 5.01 2.64 -3.58
N HIS A 82 5.66 2.04 -4.58
CA HIS A 82 5.47 2.44 -5.97
C HIS A 82 4.10 2.00 -6.54
N GLY A 83 3.72 0.74 -6.30
CA GLY A 83 2.54 0.11 -6.88
C GLY A 83 1.66 -0.59 -5.85
N PRO A 84 0.44 -0.99 -6.24
CA PRO A 84 -0.54 -1.59 -5.35
C PRO A 84 -0.14 -2.99 -4.86
N PRO A 85 -0.64 -3.41 -3.67
CA PRO A 85 -0.67 -4.81 -3.29
C PRO A 85 -1.61 -5.60 -4.22
N ARG A 86 -1.38 -6.91 -4.34
CA ARG A 86 -2.24 -7.78 -5.16
C ARG A 86 -3.70 -7.70 -4.70
N ALA A 87 -4.64 -7.75 -5.65
CA ALA A 87 -6.10 -7.77 -5.46
C ALA A 87 -6.73 -6.49 -4.89
N HIS A 88 -5.95 -5.45 -4.61
CA HIS A 88 -6.44 -4.20 -4.02
C HIS A 88 -5.95 -3.01 -4.84
N LEU A 89 -6.88 -2.27 -5.44
CA LEU A 89 -6.57 -1.11 -6.30
C LEU A 89 -5.55 -1.42 -7.43
N ASP A 90 -5.58 -2.66 -7.95
CA ASP A 90 -4.50 -3.25 -8.75
C ASP A 90 -4.86 -3.60 -10.21
N ASP A 91 -6.03 -3.17 -10.67
CA ASP A 91 -6.48 -3.33 -12.07
C ASP A 91 -6.34 -4.78 -12.59
N GLY A 92 -7.02 -5.69 -11.90
CA GLY A 92 -7.16 -7.08 -12.34
C GLY A 92 -5.94 -7.95 -12.06
N GLY A 93 -5.27 -7.75 -10.92
CA GLY A 93 -4.20 -8.66 -10.48
C GLY A 93 -2.79 -8.22 -10.86
N LYS A 94 -2.58 -6.95 -11.22
CA LYS A 94 -1.24 -6.41 -11.56
C LYS A 94 -0.46 -5.99 -10.31
N GLY A 95 -1.05 -6.10 -9.12
CA GLY A 95 -0.43 -5.76 -7.85
C GLY A 95 0.61 -6.79 -7.38
N CYS A 96 1.32 -6.46 -6.31
CA CYS A 96 2.41 -7.26 -5.78
C CYS A 96 1.93 -8.20 -4.65
N ASP A 97 2.09 -9.52 -4.85
CA ASP A 97 1.72 -10.55 -3.86
C ASP A 97 2.52 -10.43 -2.55
N GLN A 98 3.79 -10.02 -2.64
CA GLN A 98 4.65 -9.90 -1.47
C GLN A 98 4.42 -8.61 -0.68
N LEU A 99 4.04 -7.53 -1.38
CA LEU A 99 3.57 -6.34 -0.68
C LEU A 99 2.34 -6.69 0.15
N LEU A 100 1.38 -7.43 -0.41
CA LEU A 100 0.22 -7.91 0.33
C LEU A 100 0.62 -8.73 1.57
N ALA A 101 1.53 -9.69 1.42
CA ALA A 101 2.04 -10.47 2.55
C ALA A 101 2.73 -9.60 3.62
N GLU A 102 3.51 -8.60 3.22
CA GLU A 102 4.15 -7.65 4.15
C GLU A 102 3.11 -6.76 4.85
N LEU A 103 2.02 -6.38 4.18
CA LEU A 103 0.93 -5.63 4.83
C LEU A 103 0.23 -6.48 5.91
N TRP A 104 -0.02 -7.76 5.66
CA TRP A 104 -0.57 -8.69 6.68
C TRP A 104 0.31 -8.80 7.92
N ARG A 105 1.64 -8.67 7.74
CA ARG A 105 2.64 -8.72 8.82
C ARG A 105 2.80 -7.38 9.54
N ALA A 106 3.07 -6.30 8.81
CA ALA A 106 3.51 -5.02 9.35
C ALA A 106 2.35 -4.11 9.78
N ARG A 107 1.16 -4.27 9.16
CA ARG A 107 -0.09 -3.55 9.47
C ARG A 107 0.09 -2.04 9.71
N PRO A 108 0.67 -1.29 8.76
CA PRO A 108 0.78 0.17 8.89
C PRO A 108 -0.60 0.83 8.92
N ALA A 109 -0.73 2.04 9.47
CA ALA A 109 -2.03 2.72 9.49
C ALA A 109 -2.47 3.13 8.06
N VAL A 110 -1.52 3.61 7.25
CA VAL A 110 -1.77 4.03 5.86
C VAL A 110 -0.70 3.47 4.93
N VAL A 111 -1.11 3.09 3.72
CA VAL A 111 -0.22 2.76 2.61
C VAL A 111 -0.59 3.63 1.43
N VAL A 112 0.36 4.42 0.95
CA VAL A 112 0.18 5.28 -0.22
C VAL A 112 1.00 4.75 -1.38
N PHE A 113 0.37 4.63 -2.53
CA PHE A 113 0.99 4.13 -3.76
C PHE A 113 0.39 4.74 -5.01
N GLY A 114 0.94 4.40 -6.17
CA GLY A 114 0.46 4.85 -7.46
C GLY A 114 0.65 3.77 -8.52
N HIS A 115 1.24 4.17 -9.66
CA HIS A 115 1.61 3.31 -10.79
C HIS A 115 0.44 2.73 -11.61
N ILE A 116 -0.64 2.30 -10.96
CA ILE A 116 -1.81 1.73 -11.63
C ILE A 116 -2.93 2.78 -11.66
N HIS A 117 -3.01 3.51 -12.77
CA HIS A 117 -3.95 4.63 -12.95
C HIS A 117 -5.43 4.20 -12.88
N ALA A 118 -5.74 3.03 -13.45
CA ALA A 118 -7.08 2.44 -13.43
C ALA A 118 -7.55 2.08 -12.00
N GLY A 119 -6.60 1.80 -11.10
CA GLY A 119 -6.87 1.43 -9.71
C GLY A 119 -6.91 2.61 -8.74
N ARG A 120 -6.95 3.88 -9.20
CA ARG A 120 -7.01 5.03 -8.29
C ARG A 120 -8.21 4.92 -7.35
N GLY A 121 -7.99 5.15 -6.07
CA GLY A 121 -9.05 5.14 -5.07
C GLY A 121 -8.51 4.99 -3.67
N ILE A 122 -9.42 4.69 -2.77
CA ILE A 122 -9.15 4.41 -1.35
C ILE A 122 -9.81 3.08 -1.02
N GLU A 123 -9.13 2.23 -0.27
CA GLU A 123 -9.64 0.93 0.17
C GLU A 123 -9.17 0.62 1.60
N TRP A 124 -9.98 -0.09 2.38
CA TRP A 124 -9.60 -0.54 3.72
C TRP A 124 -9.19 -2.01 3.71
N LEU A 125 -8.00 -2.28 4.24
CA LEU A 125 -7.51 -3.61 4.55
C LEU A 125 -7.84 -3.92 6.01
N ARG A 126 -8.80 -4.81 6.26
CA ARG A 126 -9.35 -5.15 7.59
C ARG A 126 -8.63 -6.32 8.28
N TYR A 127 -7.88 -7.12 7.54
CA TYR A 127 -7.14 -8.28 8.04
C TYR A 127 -8.02 -9.37 8.69
N ASP A 128 -9.24 -9.56 8.17
CA ASP A 128 -10.16 -10.59 8.64
C ASP A 128 -10.19 -11.82 7.71
N ARG A 129 -10.87 -12.88 8.16
CA ARG A 129 -10.96 -14.14 7.43
C ARG A 129 -11.65 -13.99 6.08
N VAL A 130 -12.64 -13.09 5.99
CA VAL A 130 -13.37 -12.82 4.74
C VAL A 130 -12.41 -12.26 3.71
N GLN A 131 -11.59 -11.28 4.09
CA GLN A 131 -10.56 -10.69 3.26
C GLN A 131 -9.50 -11.74 2.85
N SER A 132 -9.01 -12.56 3.77
CA SER A 132 -8.07 -13.65 3.42
C SER A 132 -8.65 -14.61 2.39
N CYS A 133 -9.94 -14.94 2.50
CA CYS A 133 -10.63 -15.78 1.51
C CYS A 133 -10.76 -15.08 0.15
N TYR A 134 -11.13 -13.80 0.14
CA TYR A 134 -11.20 -12.99 -1.08
C TYR A 134 -9.84 -12.93 -1.80
N GLU A 135 -8.77 -12.59 -1.09
CA GLU A 135 -7.42 -12.51 -1.63
C GLU A 135 -6.95 -13.86 -2.21
N ALA A 136 -7.28 -14.96 -1.53
CA ALA A 136 -6.96 -16.31 -2.03
C ALA A 136 -7.71 -16.66 -3.32
N VAL A 137 -8.96 -16.20 -3.47
CA VAL A 137 -9.73 -16.33 -4.71
C VAL A 137 -9.12 -15.47 -5.82
N ALA A 138 -8.78 -14.21 -5.52
CA ALA A 138 -8.17 -13.27 -6.46
C ALA A 138 -6.77 -13.72 -6.92
N ALA A 139 -6.01 -14.42 -6.08
CA ALA A 139 -4.72 -15.00 -6.41
C ALA A 139 -4.81 -16.18 -7.41
N GLY A 140 -6.01 -16.73 -7.67
CA GLY A 140 -6.21 -17.81 -8.65
C GLY A 140 -5.49 -19.12 -8.29
N THR A 141 -5.28 -19.40 -7.01
CA THR A 141 -4.59 -20.62 -6.55
C THR A 141 -5.50 -21.86 -6.66
N TRP A 142 -4.94 -23.08 -6.71
CA TRP A 142 -5.70 -24.34 -6.74
C TRP A 142 -6.76 -24.46 -5.61
N ARG A 143 -6.52 -23.78 -4.49
CA ARG A 143 -7.42 -23.65 -3.33
C ARG A 143 -8.63 -22.76 -3.59
N ARG A 144 -8.80 -22.17 -4.79
CA ARG A 144 -9.86 -21.21 -5.12
C ARG A 144 -11.24 -21.74 -4.77
N TRP A 145 -11.53 -23.01 -5.03
CA TRP A 145 -12.81 -23.63 -4.69
C TRP A 145 -13.04 -23.68 -3.17
N LEU A 146 -12.03 -24.07 -2.39
CA LEU A 146 -12.09 -24.06 -0.93
C LEU A 146 -12.27 -22.64 -0.38
N SER A 147 -11.57 -21.66 -0.96
CA SER A 147 -11.69 -20.25 -0.56
C SER A 147 -13.04 -19.65 -0.95
N LEU A 148 -13.63 -20.04 -2.08
CA LEU A 148 -14.98 -19.65 -2.49
C LEU A 148 -16.03 -20.21 -1.52
N VAL A 149 -15.93 -21.49 -1.18
CA VAL A 149 -16.80 -22.11 -0.17
C VAL A 149 -16.62 -21.41 1.18
N GLY A 150 -15.38 -21.18 1.62
CA GLY A 150 -15.09 -20.46 2.86
C GLY A 150 -15.64 -19.03 2.87
N LEU A 151 -15.55 -18.31 1.74
CA LEU A 151 -16.12 -16.98 1.58
C LEU A 151 -17.65 -17.02 1.66
N ALA A 152 -18.30 -17.94 0.94
CA ALA A 152 -19.75 -18.12 0.97
C ALA A 152 -20.26 -18.45 2.38
N VAL A 153 -19.59 -19.37 3.09
CA VAL A 153 -19.90 -19.71 4.49
C VAL A 153 -19.72 -18.50 5.39
N SER A 154 -18.66 -17.70 5.20
CA SER A 154 -18.42 -16.51 6.02
C SER A 154 -19.47 -15.42 5.79
N VAL A 155 -19.89 -15.20 4.55
CA VAL A 155 -20.98 -14.26 4.22
C VAL A 155 -22.31 -14.75 4.78
N LEU A 156 -22.63 -16.04 4.61
CA LEU A 156 -23.83 -16.64 5.19
C LEU A 156 -23.84 -16.51 6.71
N TRP A 157 -22.70 -16.76 7.37
CA TRP A 157 -22.54 -16.57 8.81
C TRP A 157 -22.77 -15.10 9.22
N LEU A 158 -22.25 -14.13 8.47
CA LEU A 158 -22.50 -12.71 8.73
C LEU A 158 -23.97 -12.34 8.56
N MET A 159 -24.67 -12.90 7.57
CA MET A 159 -26.11 -12.68 7.38
C MET A 159 -26.93 -13.29 8.52
N VAL A 160 -26.64 -14.54 8.90
CA VAL A 160 -27.31 -15.23 10.01
C VAL A 160 -27.01 -14.55 11.34
N SER A 161 -25.76 -14.21 11.62
CA SER A 161 -25.38 -13.49 12.84
C SER A 161 -25.93 -12.06 12.85
N GLY A 162 -26.10 -11.40 11.70
CA GLY A 162 -26.77 -10.10 11.57
C GLY A 162 -28.21 -10.10 12.10
N LEU A 163 -28.94 -11.21 11.95
CA LEU A 163 -30.26 -11.41 12.58
C LEU A 163 -30.17 -11.50 14.12
N PHE A 164 -29.04 -11.95 14.67
CA PHE A 164 -28.76 -12.01 16.11
C PHE A 164 -28.05 -10.76 16.66
N VAL A 165 -27.47 -9.91 15.80
CA VAL A 165 -26.69 -8.69 16.15
C VAL A 165 -27.55 -7.59 16.79
N GLY A 166 -28.88 -7.67 16.68
CA GLY A 166 -29.81 -6.87 17.49
C GLY A 166 -29.65 -7.06 19.02
N LEU A 167 -28.98 -8.12 19.47
CA LEU A 167 -28.80 -8.47 20.88
C LEU A 167 -27.37 -8.32 21.42
N THR A 168 -26.35 -8.15 20.56
CA THR A 168 -24.94 -8.12 21.00
C THR A 168 -24.11 -7.12 20.20
N SER A 169 -24.56 -5.86 20.16
CA SER A 169 -23.81 -4.78 19.55
C SER A 169 -22.69 -4.30 20.48
N LYS A 170 -21.52 -4.94 20.39
CA LYS A 170 -20.23 -4.32 20.75
C LYS A 170 -19.10 -5.08 20.09
N ARG A 171 -18.17 -4.31 19.51
CA ARG A 171 -16.77 -4.66 19.22
C ARG A 171 -16.51 -5.27 17.84
N GLN A 172 -16.13 -4.40 16.88
CA GLN A 172 -14.84 -4.48 16.16
C GLN A 172 -14.69 -3.31 15.18
N GLN A 173 -14.46 -2.11 15.71
CA GLN A 173 -13.58 -1.16 15.01
C GLN A 173 -12.14 -1.68 15.19
N ALA A 174 -11.82 -2.80 14.54
CA ALA A 174 -10.48 -3.32 14.52
C ALA A 174 -9.68 -2.51 13.49
N SER A 175 -8.63 -1.87 13.97
CA SER A 175 -7.55 -1.20 13.25
C SER A 175 -7.20 -1.90 11.94
N GLY A 176 -7.72 -1.36 10.83
CA GLY A 176 -7.33 -1.72 9.48
C GLY A 176 -6.26 -0.80 8.93
N THR A 177 -5.79 -1.09 7.72
CA THR A 177 -4.85 -0.25 6.98
C THR A 177 -5.58 0.46 5.86
N LEU A 178 -5.41 1.78 5.76
CA LEU A 178 -5.96 2.58 4.68
C LEU A 178 -5.05 2.53 3.46
N LEU A 179 -5.51 1.93 2.38
CA LEU A 179 -4.83 1.92 1.09
C LEU A 179 -5.25 3.15 0.29
N VAL A 180 -4.27 3.89 -0.22
CA VAL A 180 -4.51 5.09 -1.04
C VAL A 180 -3.72 4.97 -2.33
N ASN A 181 -4.42 4.69 -3.42
CA ASN A 181 -3.85 4.83 -4.76
C ASN A 181 -3.97 6.29 -5.20
N ALA A 182 -2.89 7.04 -5.06
CA ALA A 182 -2.77 8.45 -5.36
C ALA A 182 -2.41 8.76 -6.82
N ALA A 183 -2.60 7.81 -7.76
CA ALA A 183 -2.35 8.04 -9.19
C ALA A 183 -3.04 9.31 -9.69
N VAL A 184 -2.25 10.26 -10.19
CA VAL A 184 -2.71 11.62 -10.55
C VAL A 184 -3.29 11.67 -11.97
N VAL A 185 -2.96 10.70 -12.82
CA VAL A 185 -3.42 10.67 -14.21
C VAL A 185 -4.25 9.42 -14.50
N GLY A 186 -5.12 9.50 -15.50
CA GLY A 186 -6.01 8.42 -15.93
C GLY A 186 -6.55 8.61 -17.35
N GLY A 187 -7.47 7.73 -17.75
CA GLY A 187 -8.13 7.77 -19.06
C GLY A 187 -7.22 7.39 -20.24
N PRO A 188 -7.78 7.31 -21.47
CA PRO A 188 -7.01 7.04 -22.68
C PRO A 188 -5.84 8.02 -22.84
N GLY A 189 -4.62 7.49 -22.88
CA GLY A 189 -3.40 8.29 -23.05
C GLY A 189 -3.02 9.17 -21.85
N ASN A 190 -3.51 8.88 -20.63
CA ASN A 190 -3.17 9.61 -19.39
C ASN A 190 -3.53 11.10 -19.42
N ARG A 191 -4.59 11.47 -20.15
CA ARG A 191 -4.99 12.87 -20.34
C ARG A 191 -5.89 13.40 -19.21
N GLU A 192 -6.56 12.52 -18.47
CA GLU A 192 -7.34 12.94 -17.31
C GLU A 192 -6.40 13.25 -16.15
N ARG A 193 -6.55 14.42 -15.53
CA ARG A 193 -5.87 14.79 -14.28
C ARG A 193 -6.84 14.66 -13.12
N ARG A 194 -6.35 14.17 -11.99
CA ARG A 194 -7.16 13.88 -10.81
C ARG A 194 -6.63 14.67 -9.60
N HIS A 195 -7.55 15.15 -8.77
CA HIS A 195 -7.24 16.01 -7.62
C HIS A 195 -6.48 15.27 -6.51
N ALA A 196 -5.98 16.02 -5.51
CA ALA A 196 -5.39 15.42 -4.33
C ALA A 196 -6.42 14.58 -3.56
N ILE A 197 -5.97 13.48 -2.96
CA ILE A 197 -6.77 12.71 -2.01
C ILE A 197 -6.40 13.18 -0.61
N VAL A 198 -7.40 13.57 0.18
CA VAL A 198 -7.22 13.93 1.59
C VAL A 198 -7.76 12.79 2.43
N VAL A 199 -6.93 12.26 3.32
CA VAL A 199 -7.30 11.19 4.27
C VAL A 199 -7.00 11.67 5.69
N THR A 200 -7.88 11.29 6.62
CA THR A 200 -7.72 11.58 8.06
C THR A 200 -7.37 10.27 8.77
N ILE A 201 -6.31 10.33 9.56
CA ILE A 201 -5.77 9.22 10.37
C ILE A 201 -5.57 9.65 11.82
#